data_AF-A0A2T5CCQ6-F1
#
_entry.id   AF-A0A2T5CCQ6-F1
#
_cell.length_a   1.000
_cell.length_b   1.000
_cell.length_c   1.000
_cell.angle_alpha   90.00
_cell.angle_beta   90.00
_cell.angle_gamma   90.00
#
_symmetry.space_group_name_H-M   'P 1'
#
loop_
_entity.id
_entity.type
_entity.pdbx_description
1 polymer ?
#
loop_
_entity_poly.entity_id
_entity_poly.type
_entity_poly.pdbx_seq_one_letter_code
_entity_poly.pdbx_strand_id
1 'polypeptide(L)'
;MTRHAWQRMTARGIPSDAVDAALQYGRIVYTRGAAISVIGRKEVEQCRKLGVNLAAYEGVQVVCSSDGAVMTTYRNRNFRGLRTPGRKKSRR
;
A
#
# COMPACT_ATOMS: atom_id res chain seq x y z
N MET A 1 -10.41 -2.67 -11.92
CA MET A 1 -9.69 -1.37 -11.88
C MET A 1 -10.53 -0.30 -12.54
N THR A 2 -10.58 0.92 -12.00
CA THR A 2 -11.32 2.03 -12.63
C THR A 2 -10.43 2.78 -13.63
N ARG A 3 -11.04 3.38 -14.67
CA ARG A 3 -10.33 4.26 -15.63
C ARG A 3 -9.58 5.40 -14.93
N HIS A 4 -10.16 5.88 -13.82
CA HIS A 4 -9.58 6.92 -12.97
C HIS A 4 -8.30 6.46 -12.26
N ALA A 5 -8.28 5.22 -11.73
CA ALA A 5 -7.06 4.66 -11.15
C ALA A 5 -5.96 4.46 -12.18
N TRP A 6 -6.31 3.95 -13.37
CA TRP A 6 -5.34 3.77 -14.44
C TRP A 6 -4.73 5.10 -14.89
N GLN A 7 -5.55 6.13 -15.17
CA GLN A 7 -5.07 7.47 -15.51
C GLN A 7 -4.15 8.06 -14.43
N ARG A 8 -4.45 7.84 -13.14
CA ARG A 8 -3.63 8.33 -12.02
C ARG A 8 -2.36 7.53 -11.80
N MET A 9 -2.35 6.24 -12.09
CA MET A 9 -1.15 5.39 -12.08
C MET A 9 -0.18 5.85 -13.18
N THR A 10 -0.70 6.00 -14.40
CA THR A 10 0.09 6.44 -15.56
C THR A 10 0.63 7.85 -15.37
N ALA A 11 -0.21 8.79 -14.90
CA ALA A 11 0.21 10.18 -14.66
C ALA A 11 1.24 10.35 -13.53
N ARG A 12 1.43 9.33 -12.68
CA ARG A 12 2.37 9.38 -11.53
C ARG A 12 3.58 8.45 -11.70
N GLY A 13 3.71 7.78 -12.84
CA GLY A 13 4.79 6.83 -13.09
C GLY A 13 4.81 5.66 -12.10
N ILE A 14 3.63 5.24 -11.62
CA ILE A 14 3.52 4.09 -10.71
C ILE A 14 3.15 2.86 -11.54
N PRO A 15 4.04 1.86 -11.64
CA PRO A 15 3.78 0.65 -12.42
C PRO A 15 2.67 -0.18 -11.78
N SER A 16 1.97 -0.98 -12.59
CA SER A 16 1.01 -1.99 -12.12
C SER A 16 1.60 -2.89 -11.05
N ASP A 17 2.86 -3.28 -11.22
CA ASP A 17 3.59 -4.15 -10.31
C ASP A 17 3.71 -3.56 -8.90
N ALA A 18 3.78 -2.23 -8.78
CA ALA A 18 3.80 -1.56 -7.49
C ALA A 18 2.42 -1.63 -6.80
N VAL A 19 1.34 -1.59 -7.58
CA VAL A 19 -0.03 -1.74 -7.06
C VAL A 19 -0.26 -3.19 -6.62
N ASP A 20 0.12 -4.15 -7.46
CA ASP A 20 -0.02 -5.57 -7.14
C ASP A 20 0.81 -5.95 -5.91
N ALA A 21 2.06 -5.46 -5.84
CA ALA A 21 2.90 -5.64 -4.66
C ALA A 21 2.28 -5.03 -3.40
N ALA A 22 1.62 -3.86 -3.53
CA ALA A 22 0.98 -3.22 -2.38
C ALA A 22 -0.28 -3.97 -1.94
N LEU A 23 -1.06 -4.50 -2.87
CA LEU A 23 -2.23 -5.33 -2.57
C LEU A 23 -1.84 -6.69 -1.97
N GLN A 24 -0.73 -7.27 -2.43
CA GLN A 24 -0.28 -8.61 -2.03
C GLN A 24 0.55 -8.62 -0.74
N TYR A 25 1.50 -7.70 -0.60
CA TYR A 25 2.46 -7.66 0.50
C TYR A 25 2.32 -6.45 1.42
N GLY A 26 1.58 -5.43 0.99
CA GLY A 26 1.33 -4.25 1.80
C GLY A 26 0.39 -4.56 2.96
N ARG A 27 0.49 -3.76 4.02
CA ARG A 27 -0.51 -3.80 5.10
C ARG A 27 -1.74 -3.00 4.72
N ILE A 28 -2.92 -3.48 5.09
CA ILE A 28 -4.18 -2.79 4.87
C ILE A 28 -4.54 -1.94 6.09
N VAL A 29 -4.92 -0.69 5.85
CA VAL A 29 -5.42 0.25 6.85
C VAL A 29 -6.78 0.75 6.41
N TYR A 30 -7.81 0.52 7.22
CA TYR A 30 -9.13 1.06 6.97
C TYR A 30 -9.25 2.47 7.52
N THR A 31 -9.66 3.44 6.70
CA THR A 31 -9.93 4.81 7.14
C THR A 31 -11.05 5.42 6.31
N ARG A 32 -12.00 6.10 6.98
CA ARG A 32 -13.10 6.83 6.34
C ARG A 32 -13.83 6.03 5.24
N GLY A 33 -14.06 4.73 5.45
CA GLY A 33 -14.75 3.85 4.49
C GLY A 33 -13.90 3.34 3.32
N ALA A 34 -12.60 3.66 3.29
CA ALA A 34 -11.65 3.18 2.28
C ALA A 34 -10.63 2.22 2.90
N ALA A 35 -10.17 1.26 2.11
CA ALA A 35 -9.06 0.38 2.44
C ALA A 35 -7.78 0.91 1.81
N ILE A 36 -6.74 1.15 2.60
CA ILE A 36 -5.46 1.66 2.13
C ILE A 36 -4.40 0.58 2.30
N SER A 37 -3.91 0.04 1.19
CA SER A 37 -2.78 -0.89 1.18
C SER A 37 -1.46 -0.13 1.08
N VAL A 38 -0.53 -0.41 1.99
CA VAL A 38 0.70 0.37 2.16
C VAL A 38 1.93 -0.52 2.24
N ILE A 39 2.95 -0.22 1.44
CA ILE A 39 4.30 -0.79 1.57
C ILE A 39 5.18 0.18 2.35
N GLY A 40 5.47 -0.14 3.60
CA GLY A 40 6.45 0.58 4.41
C GLY A 40 7.75 -0.19 4.59
N ARG A 41 8.69 0.41 5.32
CA ARG A 41 9.99 -0.20 5.64
C ARG A 41 9.88 -1.60 6.27
N LYS A 42 8.85 -1.84 7.09
CA LYS A 42 8.62 -3.14 7.73
C LYS A 42 8.26 -4.22 6.71
N GLU A 43 7.36 -3.90 5.81
CA GLU A 43 6.92 -4.80 4.74
C GLU A 43 8.08 -5.10 3.77
N VAL A 44 8.89 -4.09 3.45
CA VAL A 44 10.13 -4.28 2.68
C VAL A 44 11.11 -5.23 3.37
N GLU A 45 11.35 -5.05 4.68
CA GLU A 45 12.28 -5.91 5.42
C GLU A 45 11.76 -7.36 5.55
N GLN A 46 10.46 -7.52 5.78
CA GLN A 46 9.84 -8.85 5.88
C GLN A 46 9.88 -9.58 4.54
N CYS A 47 9.54 -8.92 3.44
CA CYS A 47 9.57 -9.51 2.11
C CYS A 47 11.01 -9.82 1.67
N ARG A 48 11.98 -8.97 2.05
CA ARG A 48 13.41 -9.24 1.81
C ARG A 48 13.87 -10.54 2.47
N LYS A 49 13.36 -10.87 3.66
CA LYS A 49 13.65 -12.15 4.35
C LYS A 49 13.05 -13.36 3.61
N LEU A 50 12.01 -13.14 2.81
CA LEU A 50 11.35 -14.14 1.97
C LEU A 50 11.92 -14.18 0.53
N GLY A 51 12.97 -13.41 0.24
CA GLY A 51 13.57 -13.32 -1.10
C GLY A 51 12.87 -12.36 -2.07
N VAL A 52 11.86 -11.60 -1.61
CA VAL A 52 11.11 -10.65 -2.44
C VAL A 52 11.62 -9.22 -2.21
N ASN A 53 12.08 -8.56 -3.28
CA ASN A 53 12.60 -7.19 -3.18
C ASN A 53 11.50 -6.14 -3.43
N LEU A 54 10.97 -5.56 -2.35
CA LEU A 54 10.01 -4.46 -2.40
C LEU A 54 10.63 -3.06 -2.22
N ALA A 55 11.96 -2.94 -2.18
CA ALA A 55 12.63 -1.66 -1.89
C ALA A 55 12.25 -0.56 -2.89
N ALA A 56 12.06 -0.92 -4.16
CA ALA A 56 11.61 -0.01 -5.21
C ALA A 56 10.17 0.52 -4.97
N TYR A 57 9.37 -0.18 -4.18
CA TYR A 57 7.98 0.14 -3.88
C TYR A 57 7.78 0.70 -2.46
N GLU A 58 8.86 0.98 -1.73
CA GLU A 58 8.76 1.60 -0.41
C GLU A 58 8.07 2.97 -0.52
N GLY A 59 7.03 3.17 0.30
CA GLY A 59 6.22 4.38 0.29
C GLY A 59 5.00 4.30 -0.62
N VAL A 60 4.79 3.23 -1.39
CA VAL A 60 3.59 3.08 -2.22
C VAL A 60 2.37 2.87 -1.34
N GLN A 61 1.33 3.64 -1.62
CA GLN A 61 0.03 3.60 -0.96
C GLN A 61 -1.05 3.52 -2.02
N VAL A 62 -1.86 2.47 -1.94
CA VAL A 62 -3.01 2.19 -2.80
C VAL A 62 -4.27 2.38 -1.98
N VAL A 63 -5.14 3.29 -2.38
CA VAL A 63 -6.45 3.51 -1.77
C VAL A 63 -7.49 2.80 -2.63
N CYS A 64 -8.19 1.88 -2.00
CA CYS A 64 -9.31 1.14 -2.55
C CYS A 64 -10.61 1.58 -1.86
N SER A 65 -11.68 1.62 -2.64
CA SER A 65 -13.05 1.74 -2.13
C SER A 65 -13.48 0.41 -1.49
N SER A 66 -14.58 0.44 -0.74
CA SER A 66 -15.15 -0.72 -0.04
C SER A 66 -15.56 -1.88 -0.96
N ASP A 67 -15.82 -1.57 -2.24
CA ASP A 67 -16.07 -2.52 -3.33
C ASP A 67 -14.78 -3.12 -3.93
N GLY A 68 -13.61 -2.78 -3.38
CA GLY A 68 -12.31 -3.24 -3.86
C GLY A 68 -11.80 -2.47 -5.09
N ALA A 69 -12.51 -1.43 -5.54
CA ALA A 69 -12.05 -0.62 -6.66
C ALA A 69 -10.88 0.27 -6.24
N VAL A 70 -9.73 0.13 -6.90
CA VAL A 70 -8.62 1.09 -6.75
C VAL A 70 -9.14 2.48 -7.14
N MET A 71 -9.03 3.43 -6.23
CA MET A 71 -9.39 4.83 -6.42
C MET A 71 -8.14 5.67 -6.73
N THR A 72 -7.06 5.41 -6.00
CA THR A 72 -5.84 6.22 -6.11
C THR A 72 -4.61 5.45 -5.69
N THR A 73 -3.51 5.68 -6.40
CA THR A 73 -2.18 5.26 -5.96
C THR A 73 -1.26 6.46 -5.86
N TYR A 74 -0.43 6.49 -4.82
CA TYR A 74 0.61 7.51 -4.65
C TYR A 74 1.81 6.95 -3.91
N ARG A 75 2.97 7.58 -4.07
CA ARG A 75 4.17 7.28 -3.29
C ARG A 75 4.37 8.36 -2.25
N ASN A 76 4.34 7.98 -0.98
CA ASN A 76 4.67 8.83 0.15
C ASN A 76 5.44 8.04 1.20
N ARG A 77 6.71 8.43 1.44
CA ARG A 77 7.59 7.84 2.45
C ARG A 77 7.31 8.35 3.87
N ASN A 78 6.50 9.40 4.02
CA ASN A 78 6.12 9.93 5.31
C ASN A 78 4.78 9.33 5.77
N PHE A 79 4.86 8.32 6.64
CA PHE A 79 3.70 7.63 7.20
C PHE A 79 3.18 8.25 8.50
N ARG A 80 3.68 9.41 8.95
CA ARG A 80 3.31 10.03 10.25
C ARG A 80 1.80 10.30 10.41
N GLY A 81 1.05 10.45 9.31
CA GLY A 81 -0.42 10.60 9.32
C GLY A 81 -1.21 9.29 9.32
N LEU A 82 -0.58 8.18 8.93
CA LEU A 82 -1.17 6.84 9.00
C LEU A 82 -0.93 6.26 10.39
N ARG A 83 -1.56 6.85 11.41
CA ARG A 83 -1.63 6.27 12.75
C ARG A 83 -2.37 4.94 12.64
N THR A 84 -1.61 3.85 12.59
CA THR A 84 -2.12 2.52 12.88
C THR A 84 -2.66 2.56 14.32
N PRO A 85 -3.94 2.23 14.59
CA PRO A 85 -4.36 1.96 15.96
C PRO A 85 -3.42 0.86 16.45
N GLY A 86 -2.67 1.14 17.51
CA GLY A 86 -1.54 0.32 17.93
C GLY A 86 -1.87 -1.17 17.81
N ARG A 87 -1.12 -1.87 16.95
CA ARG A 87 -1.11 -3.33 16.92
C ARG A 87 -0.69 -3.77 18.32
N LYS A 88 -1.66 -4.02 19.20
CA LYS A 88 -1.42 -4.74 20.45
C LYS A 88 -0.72 -6.02 20.01
N LYS A 89 0.55 -6.17 20.37
CA LYS A 89 1.25 -7.44 20.29
C LYS A 89 0.42 -8.39 21.14
N SER A 90 -0.39 -9.25 20.50
CA SER A 90 -0.87 -10.45 21.16
C SER A 90 0.38 -11.30 21.40
N ARG A 91 0.96 -11.16 22.60
CA ARG A 91 1.81 -12.17 23.20
C ARG A 91 0.87 -13.12 23.93
N ARG A 92 0.58 -14.26 23.32
CA ARG A 92 0.43 -15.56 23.98
C ARG A 92 0.21 -16.62 22.92
#